data_AF-A0A444IXD1-F1
#
_entry.id   AF-A0A444IXD1-F1
#
_cell.length_a   1.000
_cell.length_b   1.000
_cell.length_c   1.000
_cell.angle_alpha   90.00
_cell.angle_beta   90.00
_cell.angle_gamma   90.00
#
_symmetry.space_group_name_H-M   'P 1'
#
loop_
_entity.id
_entity.type
_entity.pdbx_description
1 polymer ?
#
loop_
_entity_poly.entity_id
_entity_poly.type
_entity_poly.pdbx_seq_one_letter_code
_entity_poly.pdbx_strand_id
1 'polypeptide(L)' 'MKDKDTLRSEYPAELIKSGERGKYVKSYREGTNIVVIAPDLHKLFPDSDSVNRALRKYAKEHRMTLT' A
#
# COMPACT_ATOMS: atom_id res chain seq x y z
N MET A 1 -8.81 10.13 -38.44
CA MET A 1 -7.50 9.45 -38.43
C MET A 1 -7.61 8.31 -37.44
N LYS A 2 -7.23 7.08 -37.82
CA LYS A 2 -7.25 5.94 -36.91
C LYS A 2 -6.06 6.09 -35.96
N ASP A 3 -6.30 6.56 -34.75
CA ASP A 3 -5.31 6.39 -33.68
C ASP A 3 -5.07 4.90 -33.55
N LYS A 4 -3.88 4.47 -33.94
CA LYS A 4 -3.51 3.06 -33.87
C LYS A 4 -3.47 2.71 -32.40
N ASP A 5 -4.29 1.73 -32.01
CA ASP A 5 -4.31 1.14 -30.67
C ASP A 5 -3.01 0.35 -30.45
N THR A 6 -1.89 1.08 -30.37
CA THR A 6 -0.54 0.55 -30.23
C THR A 6 -0.07 0.80 -28.81
N LEU A 7 0.55 -0.23 -28.23
CA LEU A 7 1.20 -0.13 -26.92
C LEU A 7 2.21 1.03 -26.92
N ARG A 8 2.26 1.75 -25.79
CA ARG A 8 3.25 2.82 -25.61
C ARG A 8 4.66 2.22 -25.61
N SER A 9 5.66 3.03 -25.99
CA SER A 9 7.06 2.60 -26.09
C SER A 9 7.61 2.01 -24.79
N GLU A 10 7.15 2.48 -23.63
CA GLU A 10 7.54 1.98 -22.31
C GLU A 10 6.87 0.64 -21.93
N TYR A 11 5.92 0.15 -22.74
CA TYR A 11 5.23 -1.12 -22.55
C TYR A 11 5.45 -2.07 -23.75
N PRO A 12 6.68 -2.56 -23.98
CA PRO A 12 6.95 -3.55 -25.01
C PRO A 12 6.15 -4.84 -24.76
N ALA A 13 5.75 -5.53 -25.84
CA ALA A 13 4.90 -6.72 -25.79
C ALA A 13 5.52 -7.87 -24.98
N GLU A 14 6.84 -7.88 -24.86
CA GLU A 14 7.65 -8.80 -24.07
C GLU A 14 7.33 -8.72 -22.57
N LEU A 15 6.97 -7.54 -22.05
CA LEU A 15 6.52 -7.37 -20.66
C LEU A 15 5.17 -8.07 -20.40
N ILE A 16 4.31 -8.12 -21.40
CA ILE A 16 2.98 -8.74 -21.29
C ILE A 16 3.13 -10.27 -21.35
N LYS A 17 3.99 -10.77 -22.23
CA LYS A 17 4.24 -12.22 -22.39
C LYS A 17 4.91 -12.85 -21.17
N SER A 18 5.71 -12.08 -20.44
CA SER A 18 6.36 -12.54 -19.20
C SER A 18 5.49 -12.37 -17.94
N GLY A 19 4.28 -11.82 -18.08
CA GLY A 19 3.36 -11.60 -16.98
C GLY A 19 2.74 -12.90 -16.46
N GLU A 20 2.92 -13.18 -15.17
CA GLU A 20 2.21 -14.26 -14.48
C GLU A 20 0.79 -13.81 -14.10
N ARG A 21 -0.23 -14.53 -14.59
CA ARG A 21 -1.63 -14.22 -14.27
C ARG A 21 -1.87 -14.40 -12.77
N GLY A 22 -2.26 -13.32 -12.11
CA GLY A 22 -2.61 -13.35 -10.69
C GLY A 22 -1.44 -13.13 -9.72
N LYS A 23 -0.26 -12.75 -10.21
CA LYS A 23 0.95 -12.45 -9.41
C LYS A 23 0.70 -11.61 -8.15
N TYR A 24 -0.24 -10.67 -8.20
CA TYR A 24 -0.56 -9.75 -7.10
C TYR A 24 -1.95 -9.98 -6.48
N VAL A 25 -2.67 -11.04 -6.87
CA VAL A 25 -4.05 -11.29 -6.40
C VAL A 25 -4.07 -11.51 -4.89
N LYS A 26 -3.06 -12.16 -4.33
CA LYS A 26 -2.94 -12.37 -2.88
C LYS A 26 -2.81 -11.03 -2.14
N SER A 27 -1.82 -10.21 -2.51
CA SER A 27 -1.60 -8.88 -1.90
C SER A 27 -2.77 -7.91 -2.12
N TYR A 28 -3.45 -8.00 -3.26
CA TYR A 28 -4.65 -7.22 -3.51
C TYR A 28 -5.82 -7.65 -2.62
N ARG A 29 -6.03 -8.96 -2.44
CA ARG A 29 -7.09 -9.51 -1.58
C ARG A 29 -6.83 -9.31 -0.09
N GLU A 30 -5.56 -9.26 0.31
CA GLU A 30 -5.16 -8.88 1.66
C GLU A 30 -5.56 -7.43 1.99
N GLY A 31 -5.86 -6.63 0.96
CA GLY A 31 -6.15 -5.21 1.10
C GLY A 31 -4.90 -4.42 1.46
N THR A 32 -4.87 -3.14 1.12
CA THR A 32 -3.88 -2.25 1.71
C THR A 32 -4.49 -1.72 3.01
N ASN A 33 -3.94 -2.12 4.16
CA ASN A 33 -4.31 -1.53 5.46
C ASN A 33 -3.73 -0.12 5.58
N ILE A 34 -4.21 0.80 4.72
CA ILE A 34 -3.89 2.23 4.80
C ILE A 34 -4.97 2.88 5.64
N VAL A 35 -4.60 3.30 6.83
CA VAL A 35 -5.44 4.13 7.70
C VAL A 35 -4.92 5.55 7.60
N VAL A 36 -5.74 6.45 7.03
CA VAL A 36 -5.42 7.87 6.97
C VAL A 36 -5.63 8.47 8.36
N ILE A 37 -4.58 9.11 8.88
CA ILE A 37 -4.64 9.83 10.16
C ILE A 37 -5.18 11.24 9.91
N ALA A 38 -5.82 11.83 10.91
CA ALA A 38 -6.31 13.20 10.83
C ALA A 38 -5.15 14.19 10.52
N PRO A 39 -5.36 15.22 9.67
CA PRO A 39 -4.28 16.10 9.19
C PRO A 39 -3.54 16.89 10.29
N ASP A 40 -4.22 17.19 11.39
CA ASP A 40 -3.65 17.88 12.55
C ASP A 40 -2.60 17.03 13.28
N LEU A 41 -2.77 15.70 13.28
CA LEU A 41 -1.82 14.76 13.88
C LEU A 41 -0.57 14.53 13.02
N HIS A 42 -0.58 14.88 11.74
CA HIS A 42 0.60 14.75 10.87
C HIS A 42 1.79 15.59 11.36
N LYS A 43 1.53 16.70 12.06
CA LYS A 43 2.60 17.52 12.66
C LYS A 43 3.24 16.85 13.87
N LEU A 44 2.52 15.94 14.53
CA LEU A 44 2.98 15.21 15.71
C LEU A 44 3.72 13.93 15.33
N PHE A 45 3.36 13.33 14.19
CA PHE A 45 3.91 12.08 13.70
C PHE A 45 4.51 12.27 12.30
N PRO A 46 5.83 12.55 12.20
CA PRO A 46 6.48 12.81 10.91
C PRO A 46 6.59 11.55 10.02
N ASP A 47 6.50 10.35 10.61
CA ASP A 47 6.64 9.07 9.91
C ASP A 47 5.79 7.95 10.53
N SER A 48 5.64 6.85 9.79
CA SER A 48 4.90 5.66 10.24
C SER A 48 5.50 5.00 11.48
N ASP A 49 6.81 5.07 11.66
CA ASP A 49 7.49 4.50 12.82
C ASP A 49 7.09 5.21 14.12
N SER A 50 6.94 6.55 14.08
CA SER A 50 6.51 7.37 15.20
C SER A 50 5.07 7.05 15.62
N VAL A 51 4.16 6.86 14.66
CA VAL A 51 2.78 6.41 14.89
C VAL A 51 2.79 5.01 15.53
N ASN A 52 3.51 4.07 14.93
CA ASN A 52 3.54 2.69 15.38
C ASN A 52 4.10 2.55 16.80
N ARG A 53 5.13 3.32 17.16
CA ARG A 53 5.64 3.37 18.54
C ARG A 53 4.59 3.86 19.52
N ALA A 54 3.87 4.93 19.19
CA ALA A 54 2.81 5.46 20.06
C ALA A 54 1.68 4.47 20.27
N LEU A 55 1.19 3.84 19.19
CA LEU A 55 0.11 2.85 19.26
C LEU A 55 0.51 1.59 20.05
N ARG A 56 1.75 1.09 19.88
CA ARG A 56 2.25 -0.04 20.67
C ARG A 56 2.36 0.28 22.16
N LYS A 57 2.80 1.50 22.49
CA LYS A 57 2.84 1.97 23.88
C LYS A 57 1.42 2.02 24.47
N TYR A 58 0.49 2.64 23.76
CA TYR A 58 -0.93 2.70 24.14
C TYR A 58 -1.50 1.29 24.37
N ALA A 59 -1.29 0.36 23.42
CA ALA A 59 -1.74 -1.03 23.55
C ALA A 59 -1.17 -1.71 24.79
N LYS A 60 0.13 -1.53 25.08
CA LYS A 60 0.78 -2.09 26.27
C LYS A 60 0.18 -1.53 27.57
N GLU A 61 -0.02 -0.21 27.65
CA GLU A 61 -0.61 0.45 28.82
C GLU A 61 -2.03 -0.02 29.09
N HIS A 62 -2.80 -0.25 28.02
CA HIS A 62 -4.21 -0.66 28.10
C HIS A 62 -4.40 -2.18 28.04
N ARG A 63 -3.32 -2.96 28.13
CA ARG A 63 -3.31 -4.44 28.06
C ARG A 63 -4.08 -4.98 26.86
N MET A 64 -3.98 -4.31 25.72
CA MET A 64 -4.54 -4.79 24.46
C MET A 64 -3.62 -5.87 23.89
N THR A 65 -4.15 -7.06 23.65
CA THR A 65 -3.44 -8.17 23.02
C THR A 65 -3.49 -8.03 21.50
N LEU A 66 -2.33 -7.92 20.86
CA LEU A 66 -2.21 -8.13 19.42
C LEU A 66 -2.34 -9.65 19.20
N THR A 67 -3.48 -10.07 18.65
CA THR A 67 -3.75 -11.48 18.31
C THR A 67 -3.17 -11.81 16.94
#